data_AF-A0A8C9FYH8-F1
#
_entry.id   AF-A0A8C9FYH8-F1
#
_cell.length_a   1.000
_cell.length_b   1.000
_cell.length_c   1.000
_cell.angle_alpha   90.00
_cell.angle_beta   90.00
_cell.angle_gamma   90.00
#
_symmetry.space_group_name_H-M   'P 1'
#
loop_
_entity.id
_entity.type
_entity.pdbx_description
1 polymer ?
#
loop_
_entity_poly.entity_id
_entity_poly.type
_entity_poly.pdbx_seq_one_letter_code
_entity_poly.pdbx_strand_id
1 'polypeptide(L)'
;MGLETEPLFQAWSYFRRRKFRQCSELCSQLLEGAPGEQAAWSLKTRALTEMVYVDEIEMDQEGIAEMMLDENAIAQVARPGTSLKLPGTSQGGGPSPAVRPVTQSGRPITGFVRPSTQSGRPIYYKAITDLSISNTSSDKENKVY
;
A
#
# COMPACT_ATOMS: atom_id res chain seq x y z
N MET A 1 48.42 -0.40 20.31
CA MET A 1 47.66 -1.58 19.85
C MET A 1 46.21 -1.16 19.77
N GLY A 2 45.68 -0.98 18.56
CA GLY A 2 44.26 -0.71 18.38
C GLY A 2 43.47 -1.91 18.85
N LEU A 3 42.45 -1.70 19.68
CA LEU A 3 41.52 -2.75 20.08
C LEU A 3 40.85 -3.28 18.80
N GLU A 4 41.20 -4.49 18.38
CA GLU A 4 40.45 -5.21 17.35
C GLU A 4 39.02 -5.38 17.90
N THR A 5 38.07 -4.65 17.31
CA THR A 5 36.68 -4.73 17.73
C THR A 5 36.13 -6.08 17.31
N GLU A 6 35.58 -6.81 18.27
CA GLU A 6 34.93 -8.11 18.03
C GLU A 6 33.86 -7.96 16.91
N PRO A 7 33.91 -8.81 15.87
CA PRO A 7 33.15 -8.60 14.64
C PRO A 7 31.63 -8.74 14.82
N LEU A 8 31.15 -9.61 15.72
CA LEU A 8 29.72 -9.72 16.02
C LEU A 8 29.19 -8.46 16.72
N PHE A 9 29.96 -7.88 17.64
CA PHE A 9 29.65 -6.60 18.28
C PHE A 9 29.60 -5.46 17.27
N GLN A 10 30.54 -5.44 16.31
CA GLN A 10 30.52 -4.48 15.22
C GLN A 10 29.27 -4.65 14.34
N ALA A 11 28.90 -5.88 13.99
CA ALA A 11 27.66 -6.18 13.24
C ALA A 11 26.41 -5.69 13.99
N TRP A 12 26.33 -5.97 15.30
CA TRP A 12 25.23 -5.51 16.15
C TRP A 12 25.15 -3.99 16.22
N SER A 13 26.29 -3.32 16.30
CA SER A 13 26.37 -1.85 16.23
C SER A 13 25.89 -1.31 14.89
N TYR A 14 26.17 -1.98 13.77
CA TYR A 14 25.60 -1.62 12.46
C TYR A 14 24.08 -1.79 12.43
N PHE A 15 23.55 -2.91 12.93
CA PHE A 15 22.12 -3.18 13.01
C PHE A 15 21.38 -2.08 13.80
N ARG A 16 21.87 -1.72 15.00
CA ARG A 16 21.26 -0.67 15.83
C ARG A 16 21.21 0.71 15.16
N ARG A 17 22.16 0.98 14.27
CA ARG A 17 22.23 2.24 13.49
C ARG A 17 21.47 2.15 12.16
N ARG A 18 20.63 1.13 11.98
CA ARG A 18 19.89 0.83 10.73
C ARG A 18 20.79 0.65 9.50
N LYS A 19 22.08 0.31 9.70
CA LYS A 19 23.00 -0.01 8.61
C LYS A 19 22.89 -1.49 8.25
N PHE A 20 21.71 -1.89 7.82
CA PHE A 20 21.36 -3.30 7.67
C PHE A 20 22.21 -4.02 6.63
N ARG A 21 22.53 -3.36 5.51
CA ARG A 21 23.41 -3.94 4.47
C ARG A 21 24.78 -4.34 5.04
N GLN A 22 25.45 -3.41 5.70
CA GLN A 22 26.77 -3.64 6.33
C GLN A 22 26.71 -4.73 7.41
N CYS A 23 25.63 -4.75 8.20
CA CYS A 23 25.38 -5.82 9.15
C CYS A 23 25.28 -7.20 8.46
N SER A 24 24.49 -7.30 7.39
CA SER A 24 24.26 -8.56 6.67
C SER A 24 25.54 -9.08 5.98
N GLU A 25 26.35 -8.18 5.41
CA GLU A 25 27.63 -8.51 4.77
C GLU A 25 28.63 -9.04 5.82
N LEU A 26 28.77 -8.35 6.96
CA LEU A 26 29.67 -8.78 8.04
C LEU A 26 29.22 -10.09 8.70
N CYS A 27 27.91 -10.27 8.92
CA CYS A 27 27.37 -11.55 9.40
C CYS A 27 27.57 -12.68 8.37
N SER A 28 27.62 -12.39 7.07
CA SER A 28 27.92 -13.41 6.06
C SER A 28 29.36 -13.89 6.18
N GLN A 29 30.31 -12.96 6.35
CA GLN A 29 31.72 -13.28 6.57
C GLN A 29 31.92 -14.12 7.84
N LEU A 30 31.19 -13.80 8.92
CA LEU A 30 31.25 -14.58 10.16
C LEU A 30 30.74 -16.02 9.99
N LEU A 31 29.63 -16.19 9.27
CA LEU A 31 29.05 -17.51 9.02
C LEU A 31 29.89 -18.36 8.07
N GLU A 32 30.63 -17.74 7.14
CA GLU A 32 31.60 -18.43 6.29
C GLU A 32 32.77 -19.00 7.12
N GLY A 33 33.21 -18.28 8.15
CA GLY A 33 34.28 -18.73 9.06
C GLY A 33 33.83 -19.75 10.11
N ALA A 34 32.59 -19.65 10.61
CA ALA A 34 32.05 -20.51 11.64
C ALA A 34 30.58 -20.89 11.33
N PRO A 35 30.33 -22.03 10.66
CA PRO A 35 28.98 -22.41 10.16
C PRO A 35 27.95 -22.77 11.25
N GLY A 36 28.26 -22.61 12.53
CA GLY A 36 27.37 -22.90 13.67
C GLY A 36 26.96 -21.68 14.50
N GLU A 37 27.35 -20.47 14.11
CA GLU A 37 27.15 -19.29 14.94
C GLU A 37 25.72 -18.74 14.85
N GLN A 38 24.85 -19.22 15.75
CA GLN A 38 23.43 -18.87 15.80
C GLN A 38 23.17 -17.36 15.98
N ALA A 39 24.06 -16.65 16.69
CA ALA A 39 23.95 -15.21 16.90
C ALA A 39 24.12 -14.44 15.57
N ALA A 40 25.17 -14.75 14.80
CA ALA A 40 25.39 -14.13 13.49
C ALA A 40 24.28 -14.48 12.50
N TRP A 41 23.77 -15.71 12.53
CA TRP A 41 22.65 -16.14 11.69
C TRP A 41 21.37 -15.36 11.99
N SER A 42 20.96 -15.30 13.26
CA SER A 42 19.77 -14.56 13.67
C SER A 42 19.88 -13.06 13.43
N LEU A 43 21.06 -12.48 13.57
CA LEU A 43 21.29 -11.07 13.30
C LEU A 43 21.21 -10.78 11.79
N LYS A 44 21.76 -11.66 10.94
CA LYS A 44 21.65 -11.57 9.48
C LYS A 44 20.21 -11.65 9.00
N THR A 45 19.44 -12.62 9.49
CA THR A 45 18.03 -12.77 9.11
C THR A 45 17.23 -11.53 9.47
N ARG A 46 17.42 -10.98 10.68
CA ARG A 46 16.81 -9.71 11.10
C ARG A 46 17.22 -8.54 10.21
N ALA A 47 18.50 -8.41 9.88
CA ALA A 47 18.96 -7.34 9.01
C ALA A 47 18.31 -7.43 7.61
N LEU A 48 18.14 -8.63 7.07
CA LEU A 48 17.50 -8.85 5.77
C LEU A 48 16.00 -8.51 5.79
N THR A 49 15.27 -8.90 6.84
CA THR A 49 13.84 -8.57 6.95
C THR A 49 13.62 -7.07 7.19
N GLU A 50 14.48 -6.43 7.98
CA GLU A 50 14.40 -4.99 8.27
C GLU A 50 14.77 -4.11 7.06
N MET A 51 15.56 -4.61 6.10
CA MET A 51 15.82 -3.90 4.84
C MET A 51 14.57 -3.71 3.98
N VAL A 52 13.63 -4.64 4.07
CA VAL A 52 12.39 -4.65 3.28
C VAL A 52 11.15 -4.52 4.16
N TYR A 53 11.32 -4.12 5.41
CA TYR A 53 10.23 -4.01 6.36
C TYR A 53 9.29 -2.87 5.95
N VAL A 54 8.01 -3.20 5.87
CA VAL A 54 6.90 -2.26 5.67
C VAL A 54 5.91 -2.50 6.80
N ASP A 55 5.32 -1.43 7.33
CA ASP A 55 4.31 -1.55 8.39
C ASP A 55 3.05 -2.21 7.82
N GLU A 56 2.68 -3.36 8.38
CA GLU A 56 1.49 -4.12 7.98
C GLU A 56 0.20 -3.30 8.12
N ILE A 57 0.17 -2.33 9.04
CA ILE A 57 -1.00 -1.45 9.23
C ILE A 57 -1.20 -0.54 7.99
N GLU A 58 -0.12 -0.18 7.30
CA GLU A 58 -0.19 0.62 6.08
C GLU A 58 -0.42 -0.24 4.82
N MET A 59 -0.30 -1.56 4.92
CA MET A 59 -0.45 -2.51 3.80
C MET A 59 -1.88 -3.04 3.59
N ASP A 60 -2.90 -2.31 4.04
CA ASP A 60 -4.29 -2.68 3.77
C ASP A 60 -4.70 -2.26 2.34
N GLN A 61 -4.32 -3.08 1.36
CA GLN A 61 -4.62 -2.89 -0.06
C GLN A 61 -5.75 -3.83 -0.50
N GLU A 62 -6.95 -3.27 -0.73
CA GLU A 62 -8.10 -4.02 -1.21
C GLU A 62 -8.03 -4.18 -2.74
N GLY A 63 -7.89 -5.42 -3.23
CA GLY A 63 -7.89 -5.75 -4.66
C GLY A 63 -9.31 -5.88 -5.23
N ILE A 64 -9.42 -6.02 -6.56
CA ILE A 64 -10.73 -6.09 -7.24
C ILE A 64 -11.51 -7.34 -6.80
N ALA A 65 -10.83 -8.46 -6.55
CA ALA A 65 -11.48 -9.70 -6.11
C ALA A 65 -12.11 -9.52 -4.73
N GLU A 66 -11.37 -8.92 -3.79
CA GLU A 66 -11.83 -8.60 -2.45
C GLU A 66 -12.98 -7.58 -2.49
N MET A 67 -12.89 -6.56 -3.35
CA MET A 67 -13.95 -5.56 -3.46
C MET A 67 -15.27 -6.09 -4.01
N MET A 68 -15.24 -7.14 -4.85
CA MET A 68 -16.40 -7.62 -5.60
C MET A 68 -16.94 -8.98 -5.15
N LEU A 69 -16.06 -9.89 -4.75
CA LEU A 69 -16.40 -11.27 -4.41
C LEU A 69 -16.39 -11.52 -2.91
N ASP A 70 -15.69 -10.68 -2.13
CA ASP A 70 -15.62 -10.83 -0.68
C ASP A 70 -16.78 -10.11 0.02
N GLU A 71 -17.76 -10.89 0.45
CA GLU A 71 -18.97 -10.41 1.09
C GLU A 71 -18.93 -10.63 2.61
N ASN A 72 -18.13 -9.82 3.30
CA ASN A 72 -18.03 -9.84 4.76
C ASN A 72 -19.03 -8.92 5.48
N ALA A 73 -19.81 -8.13 4.74
CA ALA A 73 -20.79 -7.20 5.33
C ALA A 73 -22.15 -7.89 5.55
N ILE A 74 -22.64 -7.89 6.79
CA ILE A 74 -23.94 -8.51 7.15
C ILE A 74 -25.12 -7.78 6.47
N ALA A 75 -25.09 -6.45 6.46
CA ALA A 75 -26.17 -5.65 5.91
C ALA A 75 -25.96 -5.40 4.41
N GLN A 76 -26.86 -5.95 3.60
CA GLN A 76 -26.92 -5.71 2.15
C GLN A 76 -27.29 -4.25 1.83
N VAL A 77 -28.26 -3.70 2.56
CA VAL A 77 -28.72 -2.31 2.43
C VAL A 77 -28.64 -1.65 3.80
N ALA A 78 -27.44 -1.19 4.15
CA ALA A 78 -27.24 -0.46 5.39
C ALA A 78 -27.93 0.92 5.36
N ARG A 79 -28.43 1.37 6.52
CA ARG A 79 -28.96 2.73 6.66
C ARG A 79 -27.85 3.75 6.36
N PRO A 80 -28.16 4.92 5.74
CA PRO A 80 -27.16 5.96 5.54
C PRO A 80 -26.48 6.36 6.84
N GLY A 81 -25.15 6.47 6.82
CA GLY A 81 -24.33 6.77 7.99
C GLY A 81 -23.93 5.57 8.86
N THR A 82 -24.50 4.38 8.64
CA THR A 82 -24.12 3.15 9.37
C THR A 82 -23.24 2.20 8.54
N SER A 83 -22.73 2.68 7.41
CA SER A 83 -21.79 1.95 6.54
C SER A 83 -20.81 2.91 5.88
N LEU A 84 -19.58 2.43 5.65
CA LEU A 84 -18.53 3.14 4.94
C LEU A 84 -18.61 2.96 3.41
N LYS A 85 -19.44 2.02 2.91
CA LYS A 85 -19.55 1.69 1.47
C LYS A 85 -20.01 2.88 0.63
N LEU A 86 -20.95 3.68 1.13
CA LEU A 86 -21.44 4.87 0.43
C LEU A 86 -20.68 6.14 0.87
N PRO A 87 -20.38 7.06 -0.06
CA PRO A 87 -19.93 8.39 0.30
C PRO A 87 -21.02 9.13 1.08
N GLY A 88 -20.79 9.42 2.37
CA GLY A 88 -21.69 10.26 3.18
C GLY A 88 -21.64 11.75 2.82
N THR A 89 -20.84 12.13 1.83
CA THR A 89 -20.57 13.52 1.42
C THR A 89 -21.76 14.19 0.74
N SER A 90 -22.76 13.42 0.30
CA SER A 90 -24.04 13.94 -0.21
C SER A 90 -25.00 14.42 0.87
N GLN A 91 -24.74 14.14 2.17
CA GLN A 91 -25.62 14.50 3.29
C GLN A 91 -25.24 15.81 4.01
N GLY A 92 -24.71 16.80 3.28
CA GLY A 92 -24.78 18.21 3.68
C GLY A 92 -23.72 18.76 4.64
N GLY A 93 -22.65 18.02 4.95
CA GLY A 93 -21.62 18.47 5.90
C GLY A 93 -20.27 18.92 5.31
N GLY A 94 -20.06 18.79 4.00
CA GLY A 94 -18.76 19.02 3.35
C GLY A 94 -18.80 20.06 2.21
N PRO A 95 -17.63 20.57 1.77
CA PRO A 95 -17.55 21.49 0.65
C PRO A 95 -18.14 20.86 -0.62
N SER A 96 -18.90 21.66 -1.38
CA SER A 96 -19.52 21.19 -2.62
C SER A 96 -18.46 20.89 -3.68
N PRO A 97 -18.77 20.04 -4.69
CA PRO A 97 -17.88 19.79 -5.81
C PRO A 97 -17.46 21.06 -6.59
N ALA A 98 -18.25 22.14 -6.50
CA ALA A 98 -17.92 23.44 -7.07
C ALA A 98 -16.78 24.16 -6.33
N VAL A 99 -16.55 23.80 -5.05
CA VAL A 99 -15.50 24.38 -4.20
C VAL A 99 -14.30 23.44 -4.08
N ARG A 100 -14.53 22.12 -4.01
CA ARG A 100 -13.47 21.13 -3.83
C ARG A 100 -13.57 20.02 -4.87
N PRO A 101 -12.49 19.74 -5.64
CA PRO A 101 -12.44 18.61 -6.55
C PRO A 101 -12.73 17.29 -5.83
N VAL A 102 -13.46 16.42 -6.51
CA VAL A 102 -13.82 15.09 -6.02
C VAL A 102 -13.11 14.00 -6.81
N THR A 103 -12.89 12.87 -6.17
CA THR A 103 -12.43 11.63 -6.83
C THR A 103 -13.59 11.01 -7.62
N GLN A 104 -13.29 9.97 -8.40
CA GLN A 104 -14.28 9.26 -9.23
C GLN A 104 -15.52 8.79 -8.46
N SER A 105 -15.41 8.51 -7.16
CA SER A 105 -16.54 8.09 -6.32
C SER A 105 -17.33 9.22 -5.67
N GLY A 106 -17.00 10.49 -5.96
CA GLY A 106 -17.66 11.65 -5.35
C GLY A 106 -17.18 11.98 -3.93
N ARG A 107 -16.08 11.37 -3.47
CA ARG A 107 -15.39 11.77 -2.23
C ARG A 107 -14.45 12.95 -2.54
N PRO A 108 -14.47 14.05 -1.78
CA PRO A 108 -13.53 15.15 -1.98
C PRO A 108 -12.07 14.69 -1.82
N ILE A 109 -11.17 15.23 -2.66
CA ILE A 109 -9.76 14.83 -2.68
C ILE A 109 -9.05 15.15 -1.35
N THR A 110 -8.47 14.15 -0.68
CA THR A 110 -7.74 14.32 0.60
C THR A 110 -6.36 14.98 0.39
N GLY A 111 -5.86 15.68 1.42
CA GLY A 111 -4.51 16.29 1.42
C GLY A 111 -3.39 15.32 1.82
N PHE A 112 -3.72 14.10 2.21
CA PHE A 112 -2.76 13.06 2.58
C PHE A 112 -3.14 11.73 1.92
N VAL A 113 -2.15 11.10 1.28
CA VAL A 113 -2.28 9.81 0.59
C VAL A 113 -1.54 8.76 1.39
N ARG A 114 -2.26 7.74 1.87
CA ARG A 114 -1.70 6.49 2.40
C ARG A 114 -2.01 5.35 1.41
N PRO A 115 -1.24 4.25 1.39
CA PRO A 115 -1.51 3.14 0.47
C PRO A 115 -2.95 2.62 0.56
N SER A 116 -3.52 2.59 1.79
CA SER A 116 -4.90 2.18 2.05
C SER A 116 -5.97 3.28 1.85
N THR A 117 -5.66 4.44 1.26
CA THR A 117 -6.68 5.49 1.03
C THR A 117 -7.68 5.03 -0.03
N GLN A 118 -8.86 4.55 0.42
CA GLN A 118 -9.96 4.23 -0.47
C GLN A 118 -10.67 5.51 -0.96
N SER A 119 -10.32 5.94 -2.17
CA SER A 119 -11.00 7.04 -2.87
C SER A 119 -12.32 6.63 -3.51
N GLY A 120 -12.82 5.41 -3.26
CA GLY A 120 -14.04 4.83 -3.83
C GLY A 120 -13.95 3.34 -4.13
N ARG A 121 -15.09 2.66 -4.20
CA ARG A 121 -15.17 1.31 -4.80
C ARG A 121 -15.63 1.42 -6.27
N PRO A 122 -14.98 0.72 -7.22
CA PRO A 122 -15.39 0.76 -8.62
C PRO A 122 -16.80 0.18 -8.75
N ILE A 123 -17.70 0.94 -9.39
CA ILE A 123 -19.05 0.48 -9.70
C ILE A 123 -19.11 0.18 -11.20
N TYR A 124 -19.40 -1.06 -11.55
CA TYR A 124 -19.35 -1.63 -12.90
C TYR A 124 -20.23 -0.90 -13.93
N TYR A 125 -21.31 -0.23 -13.52
CA TYR A 125 -22.17 0.51 -14.46
C TYR A 125 -21.48 1.70 -15.14
N LYS A 126 -20.41 2.26 -14.51
CA LYS A 126 -19.63 3.35 -15.10
C LYS A 126 -18.46 2.86 -15.97
N ALA A 127 -17.81 1.77 -15.58
CA ALA A 127 -16.74 1.18 -16.40
C ALA A 127 -17.26 0.71 -17.78
N ILE A 128 -18.48 0.14 -17.82
CA ILE A 128 -19.12 -0.28 -19.08
C ILE A 128 -19.50 0.91 -19.97
N THR A 129 -19.87 2.06 -19.39
CA THR A 129 -20.22 3.28 -20.14
C THR A 129 -18.99 4.06 -20.61
N ASP A 130 -17.89 4.08 -19.86
CA ASP A 130 -16.64 4.69 -20.31
C ASP A 130 -15.97 3.86 -21.45
N LEU A 131 -16.13 2.53 -21.45
CA LEU A 131 -15.76 1.64 -22.56
C LEU A 131 -16.63 1.81 -23.80
N SER A 132 -17.90 2.23 -23.66
CA SER A 132 -18.76 2.51 -24.81
C SER A 132 -18.52 3.91 -25.40
N ILE A 133 -18.09 4.88 -24.59
CA ILE A 133 -17.72 6.23 -25.04
C ILE A 133 -16.40 6.22 -25.82
N SER A 134 -15.40 5.44 -25.39
CA SER A 134 -14.13 5.31 -26.12
C SER A 134 -14.29 4.62 -27.48
N ASN A 135 -15.16 3.60 -27.57
CA ASN A 135 -15.46 2.92 -28.82
C ASN A 135 -16.30 3.77 -29.79
N THR A 136 -17.09 4.74 -29.30
CA THR A 136 -17.92 5.63 -30.15
C THR A 136 -17.21 6.91 -30.61
N SER A 137 -16.05 7.23 -30.02
CA SER A 137 -15.24 8.37 -30.46
C SER A 137 -14.36 8.03 -31.67
N SER A 138 -14.06 6.75 -31.91
CA SER A 138 -13.26 6.30 -33.06
C SER A 138 -14.06 6.30 -34.39
N ASP A 139 -15.39 6.29 -34.33
CA ASP A 139 -16.27 6.17 -35.50
C ASP A 139 -16.74 7.52 -36.08
N LYS A 140 -16.43 8.66 -35.45
CA LYS A 140 -16.93 9.98 -35.88
C LYS A 140 -15.99 10.77 -36.79
N GLU A 141 -14.78 10.30 -37.05
CA GLU A 141 -13.82 11.00 -37.92
C GLU A 141 -13.91 10.63 -39.41
N ASN A 142 -14.77 9.70 -39.84
CA ASN A 142 -14.71 9.17 -41.21
C ASN A 142 -16.04 9.10 -41.98
N LYS A 143 -16.86 10.15 -41.90
CA LYS A 143 -18.01 10.35 -42.82
C LYS A 143 -18.19 11.83 -43.20
N VAL A 144 -17.30 12.33 -44.04
CA VAL A 144 -17.57 13.46 -44.95
C VAL A 144 -16.89 13.13 -46.27
N TYR A 145 -17.62 12.53 -47.21
CA TYR A 145 -17.52 12.68 -48.67
C TYR A 145 -18.77 12.04 -49.29
#